data_AF-A0ABD5NBN0-F1
#
_entry.id   AF-A0ABD5NBN0-F1
#
_cell.length_a   1.000
_cell.length_b   1.000
_cell.length_c   1.000
_cell.angle_alpha   90.00
_cell.angle_beta   90.00
_cell.angle_gamma   90.00
#
_symmetry.space_group_name_H-M   'P 1'
#
loop_
_entity.id
_entity.type
_entity.pdbx_description
1 polymer ?
#
loop_
_entity_poly.entity_id
_entity_poly.type
_entity_poly.pdbx_seq_one_letter_code
_entity_poly.pdbx_strand_id
1 'polypeptide(L)' 'MADPSTFRDSTQIVLPASALEGIREDVEAEFVVTIFEPEDSEVVRIIGSPVVIKEVSEFLTRHGISLP' A
#
# COMPACT_ATOMS: atom_id res chain seq x y z
N MET A 1 16.31 -12.82 16.54
CA MET A 1 16.77 -12.75 15.14
C MET A 1 15.52 -12.45 14.34
N ALA A 2 15.43 -11.29 13.69
CA ALA A 2 14.20 -10.92 12.98
C ALA A 2 14.12 -11.73 11.68
N ASP A 3 13.06 -12.51 11.52
CA ASP A 3 12.84 -13.36 10.36
C ASP A 3 12.88 -12.53 9.06
N PRO A 4 13.72 -12.90 8.06
CA PRO A 4 13.76 -12.21 6.77
C PRO A 4 12.43 -12.33 6.00
N SER A 5 11.59 -13.28 6.39
CA SER A 5 10.23 -13.48 5.87
C SER A 5 9.29 -12.33 6.26
N THR A 6 9.38 -11.81 7.49
CA THR A 6 8.54 -10.69 7.95
C THR A 6 8.84 -9.40 7.18
N PHE A 7 10.09 -9.23 6.72
CA PHE A 7 10.49 -8.08 5.90
C PHE A 7 10.01 -8.17 4.45
N ARG A 8 9.66 -9.36 3.94
CA ARG A 8 9.14 -9.55 2.58
C ARG A 8 7.64 -9.34 2.48
N ASP A 9 6.87 -9.65 3.53
CA ASP A 9 5.42 -9.37 3.53
C ASP A 9 5.13 -7.86 3.57
N SER A 10 5.96 -7.07 4.25
CA SER A 10 5.80 -5.61 4.34
C SER A 10 6.32 -4.83 3.14
N THR A 11 6.59 -5.45 1.98
CA THR A 11 6.94 -4.69 0.76
C THR A 11 5.74 -4.38 -0.12
N GLN A 12 4.55 -4.88 0.25
CA GLN A 12 3.33 -4.57 -0.48
C GLN A 12 2.12 -4.44 0.45
N ILE A 13 1.18 -3.59 0.06
CA ILE A 13 -0.14 -3.47 0.66
C ILE A 13 -1.15 -3.86 -0.42
N VAL A 14 -2.10 -4.73 -0.09
CA VAL A 14 -3.21 -5.08 -0.98
C VAL A 14 -4.50 -4.52 -0.39
N LEU A 15 -5.22 -3.74 -1.19
CA LEU A 15 -6.48 -3.13 -0.77
C LEU A 15 -7.44 -3.02 -1.97
N PRO A 16 -8.76 -2.84 -1.74
CA PRO A 16 -9.71 -2.60 -2.84
C PRO A 16 -9.34 -1.35 -3.63
N ALA A 17 -9.49 -1.39 -4.96
CA ALA A 17 -9.23 -0.23 -5.83
C ALA A 17 -10.04 1.00 -5.39
N SER A 18 -11.32 0.80 -5.06
CA SER A 18 -12.19 1.88 -4.56
C SER A 18 -11.80 2.47 -3.22
N ALA A 19 -10.98 1.78 -2.42
CA ALA A 19 -10.43 2.38 -1.21
C ALA A 19 -9.29 3.35 -1.55
N LEU A 20 -8.60 3.17 -2.68
CA LEU A 20 -7.54 4.06 -3.14
C LEU A 20 -8.06 5.17 -4.09
N GLU A 21 -9.27 5.02 -4.63
CA GLU A 21 -9.96 6.04 -5.42
C GLU A 21 -10.07 7.35 -4.63
N GLY A 22 -9.46 8.43 -5.16
CA GLY A 22 -9.48 9.77 -4.55
C GLY A 22 -8.29 10.10 -3.66
N ILE A 23 -7.45 9.13 -3.29
CA ILE A 23 -6.17 9.37 -2.58
C ILE A 23 -4.95 8.79 -3.30
N ARG A 24 -5.15 8.09 -4.43
CA ARG A 24 -4.08 7.55 -5.28
C ARG A 24 -3.03 8.62 -5.61
N GLU A 25 -3.48 9.78 -6.08
CA GLU A 25 -2.59 10.87 -6.49
C GLU A 25 -1.78 11.42 -5.31
N ASP A 26 -2.40 11.58 -4.12
CA ASP A 26 -1.69 11.96 -2.90
C ASP A 26 -0.64 10.93 -2.50
N VAL A 27 -0.96 9.64 -2.59
CA VAL A 27 -0.01 8.57 -2.27
C VAL A 27 1.19 8.57 -3.22
N GLU A 28 0.97 8.73 -4.53
CA GLU A 28 2.06 8.80 -5.52
C GLU A 28 2.88 10.10 -5.41
N ALA A 29 2.28 11.18 -4.91
CA ALA A 29 2.96 12.45 -4.69
C ALA A 29 3.80 12.47 -3.39
N GLU A 30 3.28 11.84 -2.32
CA GLU A 30 3.91 11.85 -0.99
C GLU A 30 4.92 10.69 -0.82
N PHE A 31 4.71 9.56 -1.51
CA PHE A 31 5.52 8.35 -1.32
C PHE A 31 6.10 7.81 -2.62
N VAL A 32 7.35 7.33 -2.55
CA VAL A 32 7.99 6.61 -3.66
C VAL A 32 7.51 5.16 -3.66
N VAL A 33 6.34 4.93 -4.24
CA VAL A 33 5.70 3.62 -4.38
C VAL A 33 5.30 3.32 -5.82
N THR A 34 5.07 2.05 -6.09
CA THR A 34 4.49 1.59 -7.36
C THR A 34 3.11 1.04 -7.08
N ILE A 35 2.08 1.60 -7.70
CA ILE A 35 0.71 1.12 -7.58
C ILE A 35 0.42 0.22 -8.78
N PHE A 36 0.16 -1.05 -8.52
CA PHE A 36 -0.19 -2.05 -9.52
C PHE A 36 -1.67 -2.39 -9.42
N GLU A 37 -2.42 -2.13 -10.49
CA GLU A 37 -3.84 -2.44 -10.63
C GLU A 37 -4.01 -3.47 -11.75
N PRO A 38 -4.32 -4.74 -11.45
CA PRO A 38 -4.57 -5.76 -12.47
C PRO A 38 -5.94 -5.52 -13.11
N GLU A 39 -6.03 -5.58 -14.44
CA GLU A 39 -7.25 -5.28 -15.21
C GLU A 39 -8.46 -6.18 -14.84
N ASP A 40 -8.22 -7.39 -14.31
CA ASP A 40 -9.24 -8.35 -13.87
C ASP A 40 -9.39 -8.43 -12.33
N SER A 41 -8.94 -7.41 -11.59
CA SER A 41 -8.96 -7.44 -10.11
C SER A 41 -9.56 -6.19 -9.50
N GLU A 42 -10.46 -6.39 -8.53
CA GLU A 42 -11.03 -5.31 -7.71
C GLU A 42 -10.04 -4.78 -6.65
N VAL A 43 -8.80 -5.28 -6.65
CA VAL A 43 -7.76 -4.91 -5.70
C VAL A 43 -6.56 -4.29 -6.38
N VAL A 44 -5.99 -3.31 -5.70
CA VAL A 44 -4.72 -2.66 -6.04
C VAL A 44 -3.64 -3.12 -5.09
N ARG A 45 -2.41 -3.14 -5.61
CA ARG A 45 -1.21 -3.46 -4.84
C ARG A 45 -0.29 -2.26 -4.81
N ILE A 46 -0.06 -1.72 -3.63
CA ILE A 46 0.95 -0.68 -3.42
C ILE A 46 2.24 -1.38 -3.06
N ILE A 47 3.28 -1.21 -3.85
CA ILE A 47 4.56 -1.89 -3.70
C ILE A 47 5.64 -0.85 -3.40
N GLY A 48 6.47 -1.12 -2.41
CA GLY A 48 7.52 -0.20 -2.00
C GLY A 48 8.53 -0.79 -1.03
N SER A 49 9.44 0.05 -0.57
CA SER A 49 10.36 -0.28 0.53
C SER A 49 9.58 -0.58 1.82
N PRO A 50 10.04 -1.49 2.68
CA PRO A 50 9.36 -1.79 3.94
C PRO A 50 9.23 -0.60 4.89
N VAL A 51 10.08 0.42 4.76
CA VAL A 51 9.94 1.67 5.51
C VAL A 51 8.78 2.50 4.95
N VAL A 52 8.75 2.69 3.63
CA VAL A 52 7.71 3.45 2.93
C VAL A 52 6.34 2.79 3.10
N ILE A 53 6.26 1.46 3.01
CA ILE A 53 5.01 0.72 3.20
C ILE A 53 4.42 0.91 4.60
N LYS A 54 5.26 1.01 5.64
CA LYS A 54 4.76 1.34 6.99
C LYS A 54 4.13 2.73 7.03
N GLU A 55 4.80 3.73 6.44
CA GLU A 55 4.27 5.10 6.39
C GLU A 55 2.98 5.19 5.58
N VAL A 56 2.92 4.53 4.42
CA VAL A 56 1.70 4.41 3.61
C VAL A 56 0.59 3.72 4.39
N SER A 57 0.87 2.65 5.13
CA SER A 57 -0.15 1.97 5.94
C SER A 57 -0.75 2.89 7.01
N GLU A 58 0.07 3.73 7.65
CA GLU A 58 -0.41 4.72 8.61
C GLU A 58 -1.21 5.83 7.93
N PHE A 59 -0.76 6.30 6.76
CA PHE A 59 -1.48 7.27 5.95
C PHE A 59 -2.87 6.76 5.58
N LEU A 60 -2.96 5.54 5.03
CA LEU A 60 -4.23 4.89 4.68
C LEU A 60 -5.16 4.78 5.88
N THR A 61 -4.63 4.37 7.04
CA THR A 61 -5.40 4.29 8.30
C THR A 61 -5.98 5.65 8.71
N ARG A 62 -5.20 6.74 8.56
CA ARG A 62 -5.66 8.11 8.85
C ARG A 62 -6.74 8.59 7.89
N HIS A 63 -6.73 8.10 6.66
CA HIS A 63 -7.78 8.34 5.66
C HIS A 63 -9.01 7.43 5.83
N GLY A 64 -9.05 6.59 6.86
CA GLY A 64 -10.19 5.71 7.17
C GLY A 64 -10.17 4.38 6.43
N ILE A 65 -9.05 4.03 5.78
CA ILE A 65 -8.88 2.78 5.06
C ILE A 65 -8.23 1.77 6.00
N SER A 66 -9.04 0.83 6.49
CA SER A 66 -8.56 -0.28 7.31
C SER A 66 -7.91 -1.34 6.42
N LEU A 67 -6.62 -1.57 6.62
CA LEU A 67 -5.89 -2.66 5.98
C LEU A 67 -6.18 -3.98 6.73
N PRO A 68 -6.42 -5.10 6.00
CA PRO A 68 -6.66 -6.41 6.60
C PRO A 68 -5.40 -7.05 7.20
#